data_AF-A0A3A8K774-F1
#
_entry.id   AF-A0A3A8K774-F1
#
_cell.length_a   1.000
_cell.length_b   1.000
_cell.length_c   1.000
_cell.angle_alpha   90.00
_cell.angle_beta   90.00
_cell.angle_gamma   90.00
#
_symmetry.space_group_name_H-M   'P 1'
#
loop_
_entity.id
_entity.type
_entity.pdbx_description
1 polymer ?
#
loop_
_entity_poly.entity_id
_entity_poly.type
_entity_poly.pdbx_seq_one_letter_code
_entity_poly.pdbx_strand_id
1 'polypeptide(L)'
;MSWIGCLLVFLGAYLLNLLVISVGYHRALAHKAVRLHPVLQRMLVAGGSWVTGIDAKSWVVMHRLHHEHSDTPLDPHSPVNVGIAGIGAEQLRSYKRVVIGLLKKNPAYTKYAKGLDFDVHSLTRSGRWWLPYVVHGVVGLGLALAGGWMLG
;
A
#
# COMPACT_ATOMS: atom_id res chain seq x y z
N MET A 1 -4.41 -2.41 28.63
CA MET A 1 -5.30 -1.95 27.54
C MET A 1 -6.55 -2.80 27.59
N SER A 2 -7.75 -2.23 27.75
CA SER A 2 -8.98 -3.03 27.69
C SER A 2 -9.19 -3.61 26.28
N TRP A 3 -9.92 -4.72 26.17
CA TRP A 3 -10.26 -5.30 24.86
C TRP A 3 -11.03 -4.33 23.96
N ILE A 4 -11.80 -3.41 24.56
CA ILE A 4 -12.47 -2.30 23.86
C ILE A 4 -11.45 -1.35 23.23
N GLY A 5 -10.40 -0.98 23.97
CA GLY A 5 -9.32 -0.14 23.45
C GLY A 5 -8.61 -0.78 22.26
N CYS A 6 -8.30 -2.08 22.34
CA CYS A 6 -7.73 -2.83 21.23
C CYS A 6 -8.65 -2.83 20.00
N LEU A 7 -9.95 -3.03 20.21
CA LEU A 7 -10.95 -3.02 19.14
C LEU A 7 -11.05 -1.65 18.46
N LEU A 8 -11.06 -0.56 19.23
CA LEU A 8 -11.12 0.80 18.68
C LEU A 8 -9.87 1.14 17.86
N VAL A 9 -8.68 0.77 18.33
CA VAL A 9 -7.43 0.94 17.58
C VAL A 9 -7.46 0.14 16.28
N PHE A 10 -7.91 -1.12 16.33
CA PHE A 10 -8.05 -1.96 15.15
C PHE A 10 -9.02 -1.35 14.13
N LEU A 11 -10.23 -0.95 14.56
CA LEU A 11 -11.23 -0.37 13.68
C LEU A 11 -10.76 0.95 13.08
N GLY A 12 -10.15 1.82 13.87
CA GLY A 12 -9.59 3.09 13.40
C GLY A 12 -8.50 2.86 12.34
N ALA A 13 -7.55 1.97 12.60
CA ALA A 13 -6.49 1.62 11.66
C ALA A 13 -7.03 0.97 10.38
N TYR A 14 -8.02 0.07 10.51
CA TYR A 14 -8.67 -0.60 9.40
C TYR A 14 -9.39 0.39 8.48
N LEU A 15 -10.20 1.29 9.05
CA LEU A 15 -10.91 2.32 8.29
C LEU A 15 -9.93 3.29 7.61
N LEU A 16 -8.87 3.69 8.31
CA LEU A 16 -7.82 4.53 7.72
C LEU A 16 -7.15 3.85 6.53
N ASN A 17 -6.76 2.58 6.67
CA ASN A 17 -6.18 1.80 5.58
C ASN A 17 -7.14 1.67 4.39
N LEU A 18 -8.42 1.40 4.66
CA LEU A 18 -9.46 1.31 3.63
C LEU A 18 -9.63 2.63 2.88
N LEU A 19 -9.60 3.78 3.56
CA LEU A 19 -9.65 5.09 2.93
C LEU A 19 -8.39 5.37 2.09
N VAL A 20 -7.20 5.07 2.60
CA VAL A 20 -5.93 5.26 1.88
C VAL A 20 -5.90 4.44 0.60
N ILE A 21 -6.27 3.16 0.64
CA ILE A 21 -6.31 2.31 -0.56
C ILE A 21 -7.45 2.72 -1.50
N SER A 22 -8.69 2.75 -1.00
CA SER A 22 -9.86 2.86 -1.88
C SER A 22 -10.09 4.28 -2.42
N VAL A 23 -9.88 5.31 -1.62
CA VAL A 23 -10.06 6.71 -2.06
C VAL A 23 -8.75 7.27 -2.56
N GLY A 24 -7.67 7.09 -1.80
CA GLY A 24 -6.34 7.61 -2.14
C GLY A 24 -5.72 6.92 -3.35
N TYR A 25 -5.22 5.70 -3.16
CA TYR A 25 -4.45 5.02 -4.19
C TYR A 25 -5.29 4.66 -5.41
N HIS A 26 -6.50 4.15 -5.20
CA HIS A 26 -7.37 3.67 -6.27
C HIS A 26 -8.06 4.82 -7.02
N ARG A 27 -8.97 5.55 -6.37
CA ARG A 27 -9.79 6.57 -7.06
C ARG A 27 -8.99 7.83 -7.40
N ALA A 28 -8.18 8.34 -6.48
CA ALA A 28 -7.44 9.58 -6.73
C ALA A 28 -6.19 9.36 -7.60
N LEU A 29 -5.29 8.45 -7.20
CA LEU A 29 -4.01 8.29 -7.90
C LEU A 29 -4.10 7.41 -9.16
N ALA A 30 -4.74 6.24 -9.09
CA ALA A 30 -4.79 5.33 -10.23
C ALA A 30 -5.76 5.82 -11.32
N HIS A 31 -6.99 6.16 -10.94
CA HIS A 31 -8.07 6.50 -11.88
C HIS A 31 -8.33 7.99 -12.07
N LYS A 32 -7.76 8.86 -11.23
CA LYS A 32 -8.02 10.32 -11.26
C LYS A 32 -9.52 10.70 -11.17
N ALA A 33 -10.32 9.83 -10.58
CA ALA A 33 -11.75 10.04 -10.35
C ALA A 33 -12.04 10.98 -9.16
N VAL A 34 -11.05 11.16 -8.28
CA VAL A 34 -11.11 12.07 -7.13
C VAL A 34 -9.91 13.01 -7.18
N ARG A 35 -10.16 14.32 -7.14
CA ARG A 35 -9.10 15.33 -7.02
C ARG A 35 -8.91 15.69 -5.56
N LEU A 36 -7.78 15.28 -4.99
CA LEU A 36 -7.41 15.64 -3.62
C LEU A 36 -6.85 17.06 -3.56
N HIS A 37 -7.04 17.73 -2.43
CA HIS A 37 -6.30 18.95 -2.13
C HIS A 37 -4.79 18.64 -2.13
N PRO A 38 -3.92 19.53 -2.66
CA PRO A 38 -2.49 19.22 -2.81
C PRO A 38 -1.80 18.80 -1.50
N VAL A 39 -2.21 19.36 -0.36
CA VAL A 39 -1.71 18.95 0.96
C VAL A 39 -2.07 17.51 1.28
N LEU A 40 -3.33 17.12 1.06
CA LEU A 40 -3.80 15.75 1.30
C LEU A 40 -3.11 14.75 0.37
N GLN A 41 -2.89 15.12 -0.89
CA GLN A 41 -2.14 14.28 -1.83
C GLN A 41 -0.70 14.06 -1.36
N ARG A 42 -0.01 15.12 -0.89
CA ARG A 42 1.35 14.98 -0.33
C ARG A 42 1.38 14.11 0.92
N MET A 43 0.41 14.28 1.83
CA MET A 43 0.29 13.44 3.02
C MET A 43 0.03 11.97 2.65
N LEU A 44 -0.84 11.72 1.67
CA LEU A 44 -1.14 10.38 1.17
C LEU A 44 0.12 9.71 0.59
N VAL A 45 0.90 10.43 -0.22
CA VAL A 45 2.12 9.91 -0.84
C VAL A 45 3.22 9.64 0.20
N ALA A 46 3.39 10.52 1.18
CA ALA A 46 4.43 10.39 2.21
C ALA A 46 4.04 9.38 3.32
N GLY A 47 2.76 9.32 3.69
CA GLY A 47 2.27 8.51 4.81
C GLY A 47 1.63 7.19 4.39
N GLY A 48 1.24 7.03 3.13
CA GLY A 48 0.48 5.86 2.68
C GLY A 48 1.21 4.53 2.90
N SER A 49 2.53 4.49 2.72
CA SER A 49 3.32 3.28 3.00
C SER A 49 3.45 2.97 4.48
N TRP A 50 3.33 3.97 5.36
CA TRP A 50 3.25 3.73 6.79
C TRP A 50 1.92 3.08 7.15
N VAL A 51 0.81 3.54 6.58
CA VAL A 51 -0.53 2.99 6.86
C VAL A 51 -0.73 1.60 6.25
N THR A 52 -0.39 1.45 4.96
CA THR A 52 -0.74 0.27 4.16
C THR A 52 0.38 -0.78 4.11
N GLY A 53 1.62 -0.37 4.40
CA GLY A 53 2.82 -1.18 4.14
C GLY A 53 3.23 -1.24 2.66
N ILE A 54 2.53 -0.53 1.77
CA ILE A 54 2.72 -0.62 0.31
C ILE A 54 3.05 0.76 -0.28
N ASP A 55 4.01 0.81 -1.21
CA ASP A 55 4.33 2.01 -1.99
C ASP A 55 3.19 2.41 -2.94
N ALA A 56 2.80 3.69 -2.88
CA ALA A 56 1.71 4.26 -3.66
C ALA A 56 1.93 4.13 -5.17
N LYS A 57 3.13 4.49 -5.67
CA LYS A 57 3.41 4.46 -7.11
C LYS A 57 3.38 3.03 -7.64
N SER A 58 4.00 2.10 -6.92
CA SER A 58 4.08 0.69 -7.28
C SER A 58 2.69 0.04 -7.27
N TRP A 59 1.86 0.37 -6.28
CA TRP A 59 0.47 -0.08 -6.23
C TRP A 59 -0.32 0.43 -7.43
N VAL A 60 -0.24 1.74 -7.75
CA VAL A 60 -0.95 2.33 -8.90
C VAL A 60 -0.53 1.69 -10.21
N VAL A 61 0.77 1.45 -10.41
CA VAL A 61 1.28 0.81 -11.63
C VAL A 61 0.78 -0.63 -11.76
N MET A 62 0.86 -1.42 -10.68
CA MET A 62 0.32 -2.78 -10.68
C MET A 62 -1.19 -2.79 -10.93
N HIS A 63 -1.93 -1.86 -10.35
CA HIS A 63 -3.37 -1.71 -10.53
C HIS A 63 -3.75 -1.35 -11.97
N ARG A 64 -3.01 -0.42 -12.58
CA ARG A 64 -3.21 -0.06 -14.00
C ARG A 64 -2.85 -1.20 -14.95
N LEU A 65 -1.83 -1.99 -14.62
CA LEU A 65 -1.49 -3.22 -15.35
C LEU A 65 -2.64 -4.23 -15.31
N HIS A 66 -3.22 -4.47 -14.14
CA HIS A 66 -4.40 -5.33 -13.99
C HIS A 66 -5.57 -4.84 -14.83
N HIS A 67 -5.88 -3.54 -14.82
CA HIS A 67 -6.95 -3.01 -15.66
C HIS A 67 -6.70 -3.14 -17.18
N GLU A 68 -5.46 -2.98 -17.65
CA GLU A 68 -5.14 -3.13 -19.07
C GLU A 68 -5.17 -4.61 -19.52
N HIS A 69 -4.75 -5.52 -18.64
CA HIS A 69 -4.48 -6.93 -18.97
C HIS A 69 -5.41 -7.91 -18.25
N SER A 70 -6.54 -7.44 -17.72
CA SER A 70 -7.44 -8.22 -16.86
C SER A 70 -7.75 -9.58 -17.46
N ASP A 71 -7.56 -10.64 -16.67
CA ASP A 71 -7.83 -12.03 -17.04
C ASP A 71 -7.07 -12.54 -18.27
N THR A 72 -6.01 -11.84 -18.68
CA THR A 72 -5.02 -12.33 -19.65
C THR A 72 -3.78 -12.86 -18.90
N PRO A 73 -2.89 -13.61 -19.57
CA PRO A 73 -1.62 -14.04 -18.97
C PRO A 73 -0.71 -12.90 -18.49
N LEU A 74 -0.96 -11.65 -18.92
CA LEU A 74 -0.21 -10.47 -18.51
C LEU A 74 -0.79 -9.78 -17.26
N ASP A 75 -1.94 -10.22 -16.76
CA ASP A 75 -2.52 -9.73 -15.51
C ASP A 75 -1.58 -10.04 -14.33
N PRO A 76 -1.10 -9.03 -13.57
CA PRO A 76 -0.21 -9.25 -12.44
C PRO A 76 -0.83 -10.07 -11.30
N HIS A 77 -2.15 -10.25 -11.26
CA HIS A 77 -2.85 -10.98 -10.22
C HIS A 77 -4.24 -11.49 -10.66
N SER A 78 -4.38 -12.13 -11.82
CA SER A 78 -5.65 -12.80 -12.17
C SER A 78 -5.80 -14.12 -11.41
N PRO A 79 -6.88 -14.31 -10.62
CA PRO A 79 -7.18 -15.60 -10.00
C PRO A 79 -7.43 -16.72 -11.00
N VAL A 80 -7.82 -16.40 -12.24
CA VAL A 80 -8.02 -17.38 -13.33
C VAL A 80 -6.69 -18.04 -13.71
N ASN A 81 -5.59 -17.28 -13.67
CA ASN A 81 -4.28 -17.77 -14.08
C ASN A 81 -3.57 -18.61 -13.02
N VAL A 82 -3.74 -18.26 -11.72
CA VAL A 82 -2.94 -18.84 -10.62
C VAL A 82 -3.78 -19.57 -9.57
N GLY A 83 -5.11 -19.53 -9.67
CA GLY A 83 -6.02 -20.07 -8.67
C GLY A 83 -6.02 -19.29 -7.35
N ILE A 84 -7.02 -19.55 -6.52
CA ILE A 84 -7.19 -18.86 -5.22
C ILE A 84 -6.00 -19.11 -4.28
N ALA A 85 -5.44 -20.33 -4.28
CA ALA A 85 -4.29 -20.65 -3.44
C ALA A 85 -3.00 -19.94 -3.89
N GLY A 86 -2.86 -19.64 -5.19
CA GLY A 86 -1.66 -19.02 -5.76
C GLY A 86 -1.65 -17.49 -5.72
N ILE A 87 -2.83 -16.87 -5.56
CA ILE A 87 -3.01 -15.42 -5.75
C ILE A 87 -2.12 -14.57 -4.85
N GLY A 88 -1.97 -14.94 -3.57
CA GLY A 88 -1.15 -14.18 -2.64
C GLY A 88 0.34 -14.19 -3.03
N ALA A 89 0.85 -15.34 -3.48
CA ALA A 89 2.23 -15.46 -3.93
C ALA A 89 2.46 -14.68 -5.24
N GLU A 90 1.52 -14.75 -6.18
CA GLU A 90 1.63 -14.03 -7.44
C GLU A 90 1.54 -12.52 -7.25
N GLN A 91 0.64 -12.04 -6.39
CA GLN A 91 0.57 -10.63 -6.00
C GLN A 91 1.91 -10.12 -5.49
N LEU A 92 2.55 -10.86 -4.57
CA LEU A 92 3.86 -10.47 -4.02
C LEU A 92 4.96 -10.44 -5.09
N ARG A 93 5.04 -11.47 -5.94
CA ARG A 93 6.03 -11.57 -7.03
C ARG A 93 5.84 -10.44 -8.04
N SER A 94 4.62 -10.21 -8.47
CA SER A 94 4.26 -9.14 -9.40
C SER A 94 4.52 -7.76 -8.82
N TYR A 95 4.18 -7.53 -7.55
CA TYR A 95 4.51 -6.29 -6.87
C TYR A 95 6.02 -6.03 -6.83
N LYS A 96 6.83 -7.04 -6.51
CA LYS A 96 8.29 -6.95 -6.55
C LYS A 96 8.81 -6.64 -7.95
N ARG A 97 8.27 -7.28 -8.99
CA ARG A 97 8.62 -6.98 -10.40
C ARG A 97 8.33 -5.52 -10.75
N VAL A 98 7.17 -5.00 -10.36
CA VAL A 98 6.77 -3.61 -10.58
C VAL A 98 7.72 -2.65 -9.87
N VAL A 99 8.02 -2.87 -8.58
CA VAL A 99 8.97 -2.04 -7.82
C VAL A 99 10.32 -2.01 -8.53
N ILE A 100 10.91 -3.17 -8.84
CA ILE A 100 12.21 -3.26 -9.52
C ILE A 100 12.17 -2.57 -10.89
N GLY A 101 11.09 -2.77 -11.65
CA GLY A 101 10.88 -2.15 -12.95
C GLY A 101 10.87 -0.61 -12.86
N LEU A 102 10.19 -0.06 -11.86
CA LEU A 102 10.16 1.38 -11.60
C LEU A 102 11.52 1.91 -11.18
N LEU A 103 12.23 1.22 -10.28
CA LEU A 103 13.58 1.61 -9.83
C LEU A 103 14.59 1.60 -10.99
N LYS A 104 14.47 0.63 -11.89
CA LYS A 104 15.29 0.53 -13.11
C LYS A 104 14.82 1.44 -14.25
N LYS A 105 13.79 2.25 -14.04
CA LYS A 105 13.16 3.12 -15.05
C LYS A 105 12.75 2.37 -16.33
N ASN A 106 12.37 1.10 -16.22
CA ASN A 106 11.98 0.28 -17.35
C ASN A 106 10.67 0.82 -17.99
N PRO A 107 10.66 1.16 -19.29
CA PRO A 107 9.48 1.66 -20.00
C PRO A 107 8.23 0.79 -19.89
N ALA A 108 8.39 -0.52 -19.74
CA ALA A 108 7.27 -1.45 -19.55
C ALA A 108 6.45 -1.13 -18.29
N TYR A 109 7.05 -0.49 -17.28
CA TYR A 109 6.38 -0.11 -16.04
C TYR A 109 6.19 1.41 -15.91
N THR A 110 7.17 2.22 -16.34
CA THR A 110 7.09 3.68 -16.17
C THR A 110 6.00 4.31 -17.02
N LYS A 111 5.60 3.70 -18.15
CA LYS A 111 4.44 4.16 -18.94
C LYS A 111 3.15 4.20 -18.12
N TYR A 112 2.98 3.25 -17.20
CA TYR A 112 1.83 3.17 -16.30
C TYR A 112 1.91 4.15 -15.13
N ALA A 113 3.08 4.73 -14.84
CA ALA A 113 3.24 5.76 -13.81
C ALA A 113 2.93 7.18 -14.32
N LYS A 114 2.54 7.34 -15.60
CA LYS A 114 2.26 8.65 -16.20
C LYS A 114 1.21 9.41 -15.40
N GLY A 115 1.50 10.69 -15.13
CA GLY A 115 0.64 11.57 -14.34
C GLY A 115 0.79 11.44 -12.81
N LEU A 116 1.77 10.66 -12.33
CA LEU A 116 2.23 10.68 -10.94
C LEU A 116 3.53 11.50 -10.87
N ASP A 117 3.51 12.59 -10.12
CA ASP A 117 4.57 13.60 -10.01
C ASP A 117 5.51 13.41 -8.80
N PHE A 118 5.40 12.28 -8.12
CA PHE A 118 6.23 11.89 -6.97
C PHE A 118 7.00 10.62 -7.28
N ASP A 119 8.07 10.30 -6.57
CA ASP A 119 8.87 9.08 -6.77
C ASP A 119 8.37 7.87 -5.97
N VAL A 120 8.92 6.68 -6.25
CA VAL A 120 8.79 5.52 -5.36
C VAL A 120 9.23 5.93 -3.95
N HIS A 121 8.44 5.56 -2.94
CA HIS A 121 8.65 5.96 -1.56
C HIS A 121 10.07 5.60 -1.09
N SER A 122 10.67 6.47 -0.27
CA SER A 122 12.05 6.32 0.19
C SER A 122 12.30 4.99 0.90
N LEU A 123 11.35 4.54 1.73
CA LEU A 123 11.41 3.23 2.42
C LEU A 123 11.57 2.08 1.42
N THR A 124 10.82 2.10 0.33
CA THR A 124 10.89 1.05 -0.68
C THR A 124 12.19 1.15 -1.48
N ARG A 125 12.61 2.37 -1.87
CA ARG A 125 13.89 2.61 -2.57
C ARG A 125 15.10 2.15 -1.77
N SER A 126 15.09 2.38 -0.46
CA SER A 126 16.20 2.04 0.44
C SER A 126 16.13 0.62 1.02
N GLY A 127 15.16 -0.21 0.60
CA GLY A 127 14.96 -1.56 1.16
C GLY A 127 14.48 -1.59 2.61
N ARG A 128 13.99 -0.47 3.14
CA ARG A 128 13.49 -0.30 4.52
C ARG A 128 11.96 -0.39 4.61
N TRP A 129 11.33 -1.08 3.67
CA TRP A 129 9.87 -1.28 3.63
C TRP A 129 9.32 -2.02 4.86
N TRP A 130 10.19 -2.70 5.62
CA TRP A 130 9.83 -3.40 6.85
C TRP A 130 9.70 -2.46 8.06
N LEU A 131 10.21 -1.21 7.99
CA LEU A 131 10.22 -0.28 9.12
C LEU A 131 8.82 0.04 9.69
N PRO A 132 7.78 0.30 8.88
CA PRO A 132 6.44 0.54 9.41
C PRO A 132 5.94 -0.57 10.32
N TYR A 133 6.17 -1.83 9.95
CA TYR A 133 5.74 -2.99 10.74
C TYR A 133 6.46 -3.07 12.08
N VAL A 134 7.78 -2.84 12.09
CA VAL A 134 8.57 -2.83 13.33
C VAL A 134 8.16 -1.68 14.24
N VAL A 135 8.03 -0.47 13.69
CA VAL A 135 7.62 0.71 14.47
C VAL A 135 6.22 0.53 15.05
N HIS A 136 5.26 0.05 14.26
CA HIS A 136 3.91 -0.24 14.76
C HIS A 136 3.91 -1.33 15.82
N GLY A 137 4.73 -2.37 15.66
CA GLY A 137 4.88 -3.42 16.66
C GLY A 137 5.44 -2.89 17.99
N VAL A 138 6.48 -2.05 17.94
CA VAL A 138 7.07 -1.41 19.13
C VAL A 138 6.08 -0.46 19.80
N VAL A 139 5.39 0.38 19.02
CA VAL A 139 4.37 1.30 19.55
C VAL A 139 3.22 0.51 20.18
N GLY A 140 2.72 -0.52 19.49
CA GLY A 140 1.66 -1.38 20.00
C GLY A 140 2.04 -2.07 21.30
N LEU A 141 3.25 -2.64 21.38
CA LEU A 141 3.79 -3.24 22.59
C LEU A 141 3.95 -2.22 23.72
N GLY A 142 4.49 -1.03 23.42
CA GLY A 142 4.65 0.04 24.39
C GLY A 142 3.32 0.50 24.97
N LEU A 143 2.30 0.68 24.13
CA LEU A 143 0.93 1.02 24.56
C LEU A 143 0.29 -0.11 25.37
N ALA A 144 0.51 -1.36 24.99
CA ALA A 144 0.00 -2.52 25.73
C ALA A 144 0.61 -2.61 27.13
N LEU A 145 1.93 -2.41 27.23
CA LEU A 145 2.66 -2.40 28.50
C LEU A 145 2.22 -1.19 29.35
N ALA A 146 2.28 0.04 28.84
CA ALA A 146 1.89 1.23 29.60
C ALA A 146 0.42 1.18 30.04
N GLY A 147 -0.49 0.83 29.12
CA GLY A 147 -1.93 0.76 29.41
C GLY A 147 -2.35 -0.50 30.18
N GLY A 148 -1.49 -1.51 30.30
CA GLY A 148 -1.70 -2.69 31.15
C GLY A 148 -1.56 -2.37 32.63
N TRP A 149 -0.68 -1.41 32.96
CA TRP A 149 -0.49 -0.92 34.34
C TRP A 149 -1.52 0.15 34.76
N MET A 150 -2.13 0.87 33.80
CA MET A 150 -3.06 1.97 34.09
C MET A 150 -4.53 1.57 34.23
N LEU A 151 -4.90 0.33 33.86
CA LEU A 151 -6.29 -0.15 33.84
C LEU A 151 -6.44 -1.50 34.55
N GLY A 152 -5.68 -1.67 35.64
CA GLY A 152 -5.77 -2.85 36.51
C GLY A 152 -7.19 -3.19 36.90
#